data_AF-A0A1A8GWG4-F1
#
_entry.id   AF-A0A1A8GWG4-F1
#
_cell.length_a   1.000
_cell.length_b   1.000
_cell.length_c   1.000
_cell.angle_alpha   90.00
_cell.angle_beta   90.00
_cell.angle_gamma   90.00
#
_symmetry.space_group_name_H-M   'P 1'
#
loop_
_entity.id
_entity.type
_entity.pdbx_description
1 polymer ?
#
loop_
_entity_poly.entity_id
_entity_poly.type
_entity_poly.pdbx_seq_one_letter_code
_entity_poly.pdbx_strand_id
1 'polypeptide(L)'
;EEEEESDGGEEEEESDGGEEEEEEEEECSSEEEDGHSDLDSEQESEEETSSKPKQSLSREELKAQQEAAKAELPYTFPAPESYEDLRHLLRGHTPENQRLIVARTQKCNHPSLAVGNKLKLQKLFGFLLEYIGELATRSPPELTTVDKLIPELYTLCQMFPLAACQAMQSILGDAAHSMEEVLEVKGHASFPTLDMLIYLEVTALLFPTSDFRHPVTTPALLLICQALTKCPVRSLQDLTSGLVLCCLAVEYVSLSKRFLPELINFLSGTLHLAVQDKTSVGYTPVPPFRLAGKYSNLLVWSSSDSCESWSKESLPLSVPLELDARSDLDRDHYRLNCLSTCLDLVKRCCLLYKDLPSFIHVFQPIGALLSKHLLTQTLPKPLQKLHSEILDCLKEAPLTHSRLVFEKKKPIPLKLLTPKIVEVLDYGKKRGCSREERERERLKHKYKKEFKGALREIRKDSRFLAREKLSEVMNRDAERKRKVKVLLGSLASQEGEWKALKRKKRKS
;
A
#
# COMPACT_ATOMS: atom_id res chain seq x y z
N GLU A 1 41.69 24.86 -18.41
CA GLU A 1 41.21 26.03 -17.65
C GLU A 1 39.81 25.70 -17.09
N GLU A 2 39.66 24.66 -16.26
CA GLU A 2 40.35 24.35 -14.98
C GLU A 2 40.06 25.40 -13.90
N GLU A 3 39.81 25.06 -12.63
CA GLU A 3 39.34 23.82 -11.97
C GLU A 3 39.01 24.18 -10.48
N GLU A 4 38.45 23.24 -9.70
CA GLU A 4 38.25 23.27 -8.22
C GLU A 4 37.20 24.29 -7.67
N GLU A 5 36.25 23.96 -6.77
CA GLU A 5 36.27 23.18 -5.49
C GLU A 5 37.05 23.89 -4.36
N SER A 6 36.72 23.82 -3.05
CA SER A 6 35.56 23.33 -2.28
C SER A 6 35.67 23.92 -0.86
N ASP A 7 34.58 24.39 -0.24
CA ASP A 7 34.46 24.68 1.21
C ASP A 7 32.99 25.03 1.55
N GLY A 8 32.33 24.57 2.61
CA GLY A 8 32.66 23.56 3.62
C GLY A 8 31.39 23.35 4.47
N GLY A 9 30.94 22.11 4.64
CA GLY A 9 29.65 21.80 5.26
C GLY A 9 29.79 20.84 6.44
N GLU A 10 29.26 21.29 7.59
CA GLU A 10 28.72 20.53 8.74
C GLU A 10 29.35 19.17 9.10
N GLU A 11 29.93 19.09 10.30
CA GLU A 11 29.68 18.01 11.29
C GLU A 11 30.37 18.35 12.63
N GLU A 12 29.56 18.63 13.67
CA GLU A 12 29.98 18.52 15.09
C GLU A 12 29.01 17.57 15.78
N GLU A 13 29.50 16.40 16.20
CA GLU A 13 28.80 15.46 17.09
C GLU A 13 29.22 15.69 18.55
N GLU A 14 28.25 15.87 19.46
CA GLU A 14 28.18 15.27 20.81
C GLU A 14 26.67 15.19 21.16
N SER A 15 26.06 14.01 21.35
CA SER A 15 26.20 13.03 22.45
C SER A 15 25.57 13.49 23.78
N ASP A 16 24.41 12.91 24.15
CA ASP A 16 24.21 12.02 25.33
C ASP A 16 22.75 12.02 25.87
N GLY A 17 22.33 10.90 26.49
CA GLY A 17 21.09 10.73 27.26
C GLY A 17 19.82 10.39 26.45
N GLY A 18 19.15 9.24 26.57
CA GLY A 18 19.38 8.09 27.45
C GLY A 18 18.43 8.04 28.66
N GLU A 19 17.22 7.51 28.48
CA GLU A 19 16.21 7.09 29.48
C GLU A 19 15.14 6.32 28.65
N GLU A 20 15.15 4.99 28.64
CA GLU A 20 14.57 4.01 29.61
C GLU A 20 13.10 3.64 29.32
N GLU A 21 12.81 2.36 29.51
CA GLU A 21 11.60 1.66 29.05
C GLU A 21 10.57 1.56 30.19
N GLU A 22 9.31 1.90 29.94
CA GLU A 22 8.19 1.50 30.80
C GLU A 22 7.17 0.70 29.98
N GLU A 23 7.11 -0.61 30.25
CA GLU A 23 6.05 -1.51 29.78
C GLU A 23 4.83 -1.37 30.70
N GLU A 24 3.74 -0.77 30.24
CA GLU A 24 2.45 -0.83 30.95
C GLU A 24 1.68 -2.11 30.56
N GLU A 25 1.55 -3.03 31.52
CA GLU A 25 0.69 -4.21 31.40
C GLU A 25 -0.79 -3.82 31.52
N GLU A 26 -1.56 -3.83 30.42
CA GLU A 26 -3.03 -3.79 30.51
C GLU A 26 -3.60 -5.19 30.76
N GLU A 27 -4.06 -5.44 32.00
CA GLU A 27 -4.77 -6.67 32.38
C GLU A 27 -6.14 -6.77 31.67
N CYS A 28 -6.35 -7.88 30.96
CA CYS A 28 -7.63 -8.19 30.34
C CYS A 28 -8.64 -8.73 31.37
N SER A 29 -9.60 -7.89 31.77
CA SER A 29 -10.76 -8.28 32.58
C SER A 29 -11.88 -8.85 31.70
N SER A 30 -11.85 -10.16 31.42
CA SER A 30 -13.00 -10.89 30.86
C SER A 30 -13.79 -11.61 31.95
N GLU A 31 -15.06 -11.24 32.13
CA GLU A 31 -15.99 -11.87 33.08
C GLU A 31 -16.34 -13.29 32.62
N GLU A 32 -16.09 -14.30 33.46
CA GLU A 32 -16.62 -15.66 33.27
C GLU A 32 -17.94 -15.81 34.04
N GLU A 33 -19.06 -16.00 33.32
CA GLU A 33 -20.29 -16.57 33.91
C GLU A 33 -20.12 -18.08 34.11
N ASP A 34 -19.44 -18.47 35.19
CA ASP A 34 -19.39 -19.87 35.62
C ASP A 34 -20.64 -20.22 36.43
N GLY A 35 -21.44 -21.14 35.88
CA GLY A 35 -22.87 -21.23 36.19
C GLY A 35 -23.41 -22.65 36.29
N HIS A 36 -22.75 -23.56 37.01
CA HIS A 36 -23.37 -24.81 37.47
C HIS A 36 -22.85 -25.28 38.84
N SER A 37 -23.51 -24.79 39.90
CA SER A 37 -23.41 -25.37 41.24
C SER A 37 -24.19 -26.68 41.35
N ASP A 38 -23.56 -27.68 41.98
CA ASP A 38 -24.11 -28.71 42.86
C ASP A 38 -25.54 -29.25 42.66
N LEU A 39 -25.65 -30.58 42.66
CA LEU A 39 -26.35 -31.26 43.77
C LEU A 39 -25.99 -32.75 43.82
N ASP A 40 -25.32 -33.12 44.90
CA ASP A 40 -25.08 -34.50 45.30
C ASP A 40 -26.27 -35.02 46.12
N SER A 41 -26.70 -36.25 45.88
CA SER A 41 -27.70 -36.93 46.72
C SER A 41 -27.66 -38.45 46.54
N GLU A 42 -26.81 -39.11 47.33
CA GLU A 42 -26.89 -40.55 47.55
C GLU A 42 -28.22 -40.93 48.24
N GLN A 43 -28.88 -41.99 47.76
CA GLN A 43 -29.82 -42.74 48.59
C GLN A 43 -29.89 -44.20 48.14
N GLU A 44 -29.46 -45.10 49.02
CA GLU A 44 -29.48 -46.56 48.81
C GLU A 44 -30.90 -47.14 48.96
N SER A 45 -31.19 -48.20 48.19
CA SER A 45 -32.16 -49.23 48.59
C SER A 45 -31.76 -50.60 48.03
N GLU A 46 -31.83 -51.61 48.89
CA GLU A 46 -31.32 -52.97 48.70
C GLU A 46 -32.27 -53.90 47.89
N GLU A 47 -31.76 -55.11 47.57
CA GLU A 47 -32.40 -56.34 47.03
C GLU A 47 -32.54 -56.51 45.49
N GLU A 48 -32.26 -57.69 44.89
CA GLU A 48 -31.44 -58.86 45.30
C GLU A 48 -31.08 -59.68 44.02
N THR A 49 -30.12 -60.61 44.13
CA THR A 49 -29.82 -61.73 43.23
C THR A 49 -29.18 -61.44 41.86
N SER A 50 -27.92 -61.85 41.70
CA SER A 50 -27.58 -63.13 41.04
C SER A 50 -26.11 -63.22 40.64
N SER A 51 -25.61 -64.44 40.44
CA SER A 51 -24.17 -64.73 40.47
C SER A 51 -23.56 -65.12 39.11
N LYS A 52 -22.37 -64.55 38.82
CA LYS A 52 -21.35 -64.99 37.82
C LYS A 52 -21.66 -64.70 36.32
N PRO A 53 -20.65 -64.73 35.42
CA PRO A 53 -19.20 -64.82 35.63
C PRO A 53 -18.38 -63.67 35.01
N LYS A 54 -17.10 -63.55 35.41
CA LYS A 54 -16.09 -62.85 34.62
C LYS A 54 -15.89 -63.61 33.29
N GLN A 55 -16.25 -63.01 32.16
CA GLN A 55 -15.81 -63.50 30.86
C GLN A 55 -14.32 -63.18 30.69
N SER A 56 -13.49 -64.23 30.65
CA SER A 56 -12.14 -64.12 30.11
C SER A 56 -12.24 -63.86 28.60
N LEU A 57 -11.92 -62.65 28.16
CA LEU A 57 -11.83 -62.32 26.74
C LEU A 57 -10.96 -63.35 26.01
N SER A 58 -11.45 -63.80 24.86
CA SER A 58 -10.76 -64.78 24.04
C SER A 58 -9.44 -64.21 23.51
N ARG A 59 -8.52 -65.10 23.14
CA ARG A 59 -7.25 -64.72 22.51
C ARG A 59 -7.43 -64.06 21.13
N GLU A 60 -8.65 -64.10 20.57
CA GLU A 60 -9.02 -63.46 19.31
C GLU A 60 -9.59 -62.06 19.56
N GLU A 61 -10.44 -61.88 20.57
CA GLU A 61 -10.89 -60.54 21.00
C GLU A 61 -9.73 -59.70 21.54
N LEU A 62 -8.79 -60.29 22.29
CA LEU A 62 -7.57 -59.60 22.73
C LEU A 62 -6.63 -59.26 21.56
N LYS A 63 -6.63 -60.03 20.48
CA LYS A 63 -5.90 -59.68 19.25
C LYS A 63 -6.62 -58.58 18.47
N ALA A 64 -7.94 -58.65 18.33
CA ALA A 64 -8.74 -57.61 17.70
C ALA A 64 -8.64 -56.28 18.46
N GLN A 65 -8.62 -56.31 19.80
CA GLN A 65 -8.35 -55.14 20.64
C GLN A 65 -6.89 -54.66 20.52
N GLN A 66 -5.90 -55.55 20.35
CA GLN A 66 -4.51 -55.17 20.07
C GLN A 66 -4.29 -54.66 18.63
N GLU A 67 -5.11 -55.06 17.66
CA GLU A 67 -5.09 -54.57 16.28
C GLU A 67 -5.83 -53.24 16.18
N ALA A 68 -6.94 -53.08 16.92
CA ALA A 68 -7.58 -51.79 17.15
C ALA A 68 -6.64 -50.81 17.87
N ALA A 69 -5.98 -51.23 18.96
CA ALA A 69 -4.99 -50.40 19.67
C ALA A 69 -3.69 -50.14 18.86
N LYS A 70 -3.44 -50.87 17.77
CA LYS A 70 -2.40 -50.55 16.78
C LYS A 70 -2.89 -49.61 15.68
N ALA A 71 -4.21 -49.57 15.43
CA ALA A 71 -4.85 -48.58 14.57
C ALA A 71 -5.08 -47.25 15.31
N GLU A 72 -5.23 -47.29 16.64
CA GLU A 72 -5.23 -46.12 17.52
C GLU A 72 -3.83 -45.49 17.58
N LEU A 73 -3.68 -44.37 16.91
CA LEU A 73 -2.47 -43.56 16.95
C LEU A 73 -2.13 -43.15 18.40
N PRO A 74 -0.84 -43.09 18.78
CA PRO A 74 -0.39 -42.50 20.04
C PRO A 74 -0.99 -41.12 20.32
N TYR A 75 -1.34 -40.84 21.58
CA TYR A 75 -1.87 -39.53 21.95
C TYR A 75 -0.79 -38.44 21.93
N THR A 76 0.43 -38.80 22.35
CA THR A 76 1.60 -37.92 22.41
C THR A 76 2.56 -38.17 21.25
N PHE A 77 2.98 -37.09 20.59
CA PHE A 77 4.04 -37.10 19.58
C PHE A 77 5.08 -36.01 19.92
N PRO A 78 6.39 -36.32 19.91
CA PRO A 78 7.42 -35.30 20.02
C PRO A 78 7.43 -34.44 18.74
N ALA A 79 7.71 -33.14 18.86
CA ALA A 79 7.94 -32.31 17.68
C ALA A 79 9.18 -32.79 16.91
N PRO A 80 9.09 -33.07 15.60
CA PRO A 80 10.21 -33.54 14.80
C PRO A 80 11.30 -32.47 14.70
N GLU A 81 12.56 -32.90 14.73
CA GLU A 81 13.73 -31.99 14.69
C GLU A 81 14.28 -31.84 13.27
N SER A 82 14.02 -32.80 12.39
CA SER A 82 14.35 -32.78 10.96
C SER A 82 13.15 -33.07 10.06
N TYR A 83 13.30 -32.75 8.76
CA TYR A 83 12.36 -33.15 7.71
C TYR A 83 12.18 -34.67 7.62
N GLU A 84 13.28 -35.42 7.76
CA GLU A 84 13.25 -36.89 7.67
C GLU A 84 12.41 -37.51 8.79
N ASP A 85 12.50 -36.99 10.01
CA ASP A 85 11.67 -37.42 11.15
C ASP A 85 10.18 -37.23 10.85
N LEU A 86 9.81 -36.05 10.35
CA LEU A 86 8.42 -35.74 9.98
C LEU A 86 7.93 -36.68 8.86
N ARG A 87 8.76 -36.90 7.84
CA ARG A 87 8.45 -37.80 6.73
C ARG A 87 8.25 -39.23 7.22
N HIS A 88 9.08 -39.72 8.13
CA HIS A 88 8.94 -41.04 8.75
C HIS A 88 7.69 -41.18 9.62
N LEU A 89 7.32 -40.12 10.34
CA LEU A 89 6.17 -40.05 11.23
C LEU A 89 4.82 -39.93 10.50
N LEU A 90 4.79 -39.42 9.26
CA LEU A 90 3.57 -39.34 8.45
C LEU A 90 3.42 -40.48 7.41
N ARG A 91 4.52 -41.09 6.97
CA ARG A 91 4.52 -42.09 5.89
C ARG A 91 3.76 -43.37 6.26
N GLY A 92 2.81 -43.75 5.40
CA GLY A 92 2.02 -44.98 5.55
C GLY A 92 0.71 -44.80 6.33
N HIS A 93 0.44 -43.60 6.84
CA HIS A 93 -0.85 -43.27 7.46
C HIS A 93 -1.84 -42.68 6.45
N THR A 94 -3.15 -42.89 6.68
CA THR A 94 -4.22 -42.27 5.89
C THR A 94 -4.19 -40.74 6.02
N PRO A 95 -4.74 -39.95 5.06
CA PRO A 95 -4.69 -38.49 5.13
C PRO A 95 -5.34 -37.91 6.39
N GLU A 96 -6.40 -38.54 6.90
CA GLU A 96 -7.04 -38.18 8.17
C GLU A 96 -6.14 -38.46 9.37
N ASN A 97 -5.44 -39.60 9.36
CA ASN A 97 -4.47 -39.94 10.40
C ASN A 97 -3.25 -39.02 10.35
N GLN A 98 -2.72 -38.67 9.17
CA GLN A 98 -1.64 -37.69 9.03
C GLN A 98 -2.03 -36.34 9.62
N ARG A 99 -3.24 -35.84 9.32
CA ARG A 99 -3.77 -34.63 9.97
C ARG A 99 -3.85 -34.77 11.49
N LEU A 100 -4.42 -35.86 12.00
CA LEU A 100 -4.54 -36.10 13.46
C LEU A 100 -3.18 -36.17 14.16
N ILE A 101 -2.17 -36.76 13.52
CA ILE A 101 -0.79 -36.79 14.02
C ILE A 101 -0.24 -35.36 14.11
N VAL A 102 -0.33 -34.56 13.05
CA VAL A 102 0.15 -33.16 13.07
C VAL A 102 -0.59 -32.33 14.12
N ALA A 103 -1.92 -32.44 14.21
CA ALA A 103 -2.74 -31.74 15.20
C ALA A 103 -2.35 -32.11 16.64
N ARG A 104 -2.08 -33.40 16.92
CA ARG A 104 -1.58 -33.87 18.22
C ARG A 104 -0.17 -33.37 18.49
N THR A 105 0.73 -33.40 17.51
CA THR A 105 2.09 -32.84 17.62
C THR A 105 2.04 -31.35 17.99
N GLN A 106 1.18 -30.54 17.37
CA GLN A 106 1.02 -29.13 17.72
C GLN A 106 0.51 -28.94 19.16
N LYS A 107 -0.51 -29.69 19.57
CA LYS A 107 -1.09 -29.60 20.93
C LYS A 107 -0.12 -30.07 22.02
N CYS A 108 0.54 -31.21 21.83
CA CYS A 108 1.49 -31.76 22.79
C CYS A 108 2.78 -30.94 22.92
N ASN A 109 3.12 -30.13 21.91
CA ASN A 109 4.30 -29.27 21.92
C ASN A 109 3.92 -27.78 21.92
N HIS A 110 2.77 -27.41 22.50
CA HIS A 110 2.36 -26.00 22.58
C HIS A 110 3.43 -25.14 23.30
N PRO A 111 3.64 -23.85 22.92
CA PRO A 111 4.72 -23.03 23.47
C PRO A 111 4.68 -22.82 24.99
N SER A 112 3.49 -22.84 25.60
CA SER A 112 3.33 -22.72 27.05
C SER A 112 3.86 -23.93 27.84
N LEU A 113 4.10 -25.07 27.19
CA LEU A 113 4.51 -26.31 27.88
C LEU A 113 6.03 -26.39 28.11
N ALA A 114 6.84 -25.84 27.19
CA ALA A 114 8.29 -25.80 27.34
C ALA A 114 8.96 -24.74 26.44
N VAL A 115 9.97 -24.05 26.97
CA VAL A 115 10.68 -22.94 26.31
C VAL A 115 11.27 -23.33 24.94
N GLY A 116 11.74 -24.58 24.79
CA GLY A 116 12.30 -25.08 23.53
C GLY A 116 11.27 -25.35 22.42
N ASN A 117 9.98 -25.45 22.75
CA ASN A 117 8.95 -25.86 21.79
C ASN A 117 8.68 -24.80 20.71
N LYS A 118 8.81 -23.52 21.05
CA LYS A 118 8.59 -22.39 20.11
C LYS A 118 9.44 -22.53 18.84
N LEU A 119 10.74 -22.78 19.01
CA LEU A 119 11.67 -22.95 17.88
C LEU A 119 11.40 -24.25 17.10
N LYS A 120 10.97 -25.32 17.77
CA LYS A 120 10.61 -26.58 17.12
C LYS A 120 9.35 -26.44 16.25
N LEU A 121 8.30 -25.78 16.76
CA LEU A 121 7.08 -25.53 15.98
C LEU A 121 7.29 -24.53 14.82
N GLN A 122 8.18 -23.55 14.98
CA GLN A 122 8.56 -22.67 13.86
C GLN A 122 9.25 -23.45 12.73
N LYS A 123 10.16 -24.38 13.05
CA LYS A 123 10.78 -25.28 12.06
C LYS A 123 9.78 -26.26 11.45
N LEU A 124 8.84 -26.78 12.25
CA LEU A 124 7.77 -27.67 11.81
C LEU A 124 6.94 -27.08 10.66
N PHE A 125 6.68 -25.77 10.66
CA PHE A 125 5.99 -25.10 9.54
C PHE A 125 6.77 -25.25 8.22
N GLY A 126 8.09 -25.04 8.24
CA GLY A 126 8.95 -25.25 7.07
C GLY A 126 8.97 -26.70 6.60
N PHE A 127 9.11 -27.66 7.52
CA PHE A 127 9.10 -29.10 7.19
C PHE A 127 7.74 -29.56 6.61
N LEU A 128 6.62 -28.97 7.06
CA LEU A 128 5.30 -29.26 6.51
C LEU A 128 5.10 -28.67 5.11
N LEU A 129 5.65 -27.47 4.83
CA LEU A 129 5.65 -26.93 3.47
C LEU A 129 6.49 -27.81 2.52
N GLU A 130 7.71 -28.19 2.92
CA GLU A 130 8.56 -29.12 2.16
C GLU A 130 7.84 -30.46 1.90
N TYR A 131 7.12 -30.98 2.90
CA TYR A 131 6.33 -32.21 2.76
C TYR A 131 5.19 -32.05 1.75
N ILE A 132 4.50 -30.91 1.73
CA ILE A 132 3.46 -30.62 0.73
C ILE A 132 4.07 -30.56 -0.69
N GLY A 133 5.27 -30.00 -0.86
CA GLY A 133 6.01 -30.06 -2.12
C GLY A 133 6.33 -31.50 -2.56
N GLU A 134 6.74 -32.36 -1.62
CA GLU A 134 6.92 -33.79 -1.92
C GLU A 134 5.60 -34.47 -2.31
N LEU A 135 4.50 -34.22 -1.59
CA LEU A 135 3.18 -34.79 -1.91
C LEU A 135 2.67 -34.34 -3.29
N ALA A 136 3.00 -33.12 -3.71
CA ALA A 136 2.66 -32.56 -5.02
C ALA A 136 3.49 -33.14 -6.18
N THR A 137 4.71 -33.60 -5.92
CA THR A 137 5.62 -34.17 -6.94
C THR A 137 5.51 -35.69 -7.09
N ARG A 138 4.79 -36.38 -6.19
CA ARG A 138 4.49 -37.82 -6.31
C ARG A 138 3.60 -38.13 -7.53
N SER A 139 3.75 -39.33 -8.08
CA SER A 139 2.93 -39.87 -9.16
C SER A 139 2.12 -41.09 -8.67
N PRO A 140 0.79 -40.98 -8.48
CA PRO A 140 -0.05 -39.78 -8.59
C PRO A 140 0.13 -38.81 -7.39
N PRO A 141 -0.23 -37.52 -7.55
CA PRO A 141 -0.09 -36.52 -6.49
C PRO A 141 -1.15 -36.69 -5.39
N GLU A 142 -0.73 -36.58 -4.13
CA GLU A 142 -1.58 -36.81 -2.94
C GLU A 142 -2.35 -35.55 -2.51
N LEU A 143 -3.11 -34.95 -3.43
CA LEU A 143 -3.81 -33.68 -3.20
C LEU A 143 -4.84 -33.73 -2.05
N THR A 144 -5.43 -34.89 -1.79
CA THR A 144 -6.34 -35.10 -0.65
C THR A 144 -5.63 -35.05 0.70
N THR A 145 -4.36 -35.48 0.76
CA THR A 145 -3.51 -35.34 1.95
C THR A 145 -3.15 -33.87 2.18
N VAL A 146 -2.81 -33.14 1.11
CA VAL A 146 -2.53 -31.70 1.17
C VAL A 146 -3.73 -30.92 1.73
N ASP A 147 -4.94 -31.11 1.17
CA ASP A 147 -6.20 -30.49 1.65
C ASP A 147 -6.41 -30.67 3.17
N LYS A 148 -6.18 -31.90 3.69
CA LYS A 148 -6.33 -32.18 5.12
C LYS A 148 -5.25 -31.57 6.00
N LEU A 149 -4.09 -31.19 5.46
CA LEU A 149 -3.00 -30.55 6.21
C LEU A 149 -3.09 -29.02 6.25
N ILE A 150 -3.79 -28.38 5.30
CA ILE A 150 -3.96 -26.91 5.24
C ILE A 150 -4.50 -26.31 6.56
N PRO A 151 -5.53 -26.85 7.23
CA PRO A 151 -6.00 -26.31 8.51
C PRO A 151 -4.93 -26.30 9.61
N GLU A 152 -4.07 -27.32 9.62
CA GLU A 152 -2.99 -27.45 10.61
C GLU A 152 -1.77 -26.58 10.25
N LEU A 153 -1.61 -26.20 8.98
CA LEU A 153 -0.69 -25.13 8.59
C LEU A 153 -1.23 -23.74 8.95
N TYR A 154 -2.54 -23.53 8.85
CA TYR A 154 -3.18 -22.27 9.25
C TYR A 154 -3.04 -22.02 10.75
N THR A 155 -3.24 -23.03 11.61
CA THR A 155 -2.99 -22.90 13.05
C THR A 155 -1.52 -22.53 13.36
N LEU A 156 -0.55 -23.15 12.69
CA LEU A 156 0.87 -22.77 12.81
C LEU A 156 1.15 -21.34 12.33
N CYS A 157 0.53 -20.93 11.22
CA CYS A 157 0.65 -19.57 10.68
C CYS A 157 0.12 -18.52 11.68
N GLN A 158 -1.04 -18.78 12.30
CA GLN A 158 -1.61 -17.91 13.34
C GLN A 158 -0.74 -17.85 14.61
N MET A 159 -0.12 -18.97 15.02
CA MET A 159 0.81 -18.97 16.16
C MET A 159 2.15 -18.27 15.87
N PHE A 160 2.66 -18.35 14.63
CA PHE A 160 3.98 -17.84 14.26
C PHE A 160 4.01 -17.11 12.90
N PRO A 161 3.29 -15.99 12.74
CA PRO A 161 3.12 -15.32 11.45
C PRO A 161 4.45 -14.86 10.83
N LEU A 162 5.41 -14.40 11.64
CA LEU A 162 6.73 -13.98 11.14
C LEU A 162 7.53 -15.14 10.53
N ALA A 163 7.55 -16.30 11.19
CA ALA A 163 8.24 -17.49 10.69
C ALA A 163 7.54 -18.05 9.44
N ALA A 164 6.20 -18.04 9.42
CA ALA A 164 5.42 -18.45 8.26
C ALA A 164 5.67 -17.55 7.04
N CYS A 165 5.71 -16.22 7.24
CA CYS A 165 6.07 -15.25 6.22
C CYS A 165 7.48 -15.49 5.68
N GLN A 166 8.48 -15.68 6.55
CA GLN A 166 9.88 -15.92 6.13
C GLN A 166 10.03 -17.22 5.33
N ALA A 167 9.41 -18.32 5.78
CA ALA A 167 9.45 -19.59 5.07
C ALA A 167 8.84 -19.49 3.66
N MET A 168 7.66 -18.87 3.54
CA MET A 168 7.03 -18.67 2.23
C MET A 168 7.81 -17.68 1.36
N GLN A 169 8.40 -16.63 1.94
CA GLN A 169 9.26 -15.70 1.20
C GLN A 169 10.51 -16.37 0.63
N SER A 170 11.13 -17.33 1.33
CA SER A 170 12.23 -18.12 0.76
C SER A 170 11.75 -18.88 -0.47
N ILE A 171 10.69 -19.71 -0.34
CA ILE A 171 10.17 -20.53 -1.45
C ILE A 171 9.79 -19.67 -2.66
N LEU A 172 9.08 -18.56 -2.45
CA LEU A 172 8.69 -17.65 -3.53
C LEU A 172 9.90 -16.91 -4.14
N GLY A 173 10.88 -16.53 -3.32
CA GLY A 173 12.11 -15.87 -3.77
C GLY A 173 13.01 -16.79 -4.58
N ASP A 174 13.26 -18.01 -4.07
CA ASP A 174 14.05 -19.04 -4.73
C ASP A 174 13.42 -19.43 -6.09
N ALA A 175 12.09 -19.55 -6.15
CA ALA A 175 11.35 -19.78 -7.39
C ALA A 175 11.44 -18.59 -8.38
N ALA A 176 11.37 -17.35 -7.87
CA ALA A 176 11.49 -16.14 -8.70
C ALA A 176 12.90 -16.01 -9.29
N HIS A 177 13.95 -16.18 -8.47
CA HIS A 177 15.34 -16.16 -8.91
C HIS A 177 15.62 -17.28 -9.92
N SER A 178 15.19 -18.51 -9.65
CA SER A 178 15.31 -19.64 -10.59
C SER A 178 14.65 -19.36 -11.94
N MET A 179 13.49 -18.69 -11.94
CA MET A 179 12.82 -18.29 -13.18
C MET A 179 13.57 -17.17 -13.90
N GLU A 180 14.12 -16.20 -13.17
CA GLU A 180 14.89 -15.08 -13.74
C GLU A 180 16.20 -15.54 -14.39
N GLU A 181 16.98 -16.40 -13.75
CA GLU A 181 18.17 -17.02 -14.34
C GLU A 181 17.86 -17.74 -15.67
N VAL A 182 16.76 -18.50 -15.70
CA VAL A 182 16.30 -19.19 -16.93
C VAL A 182 15.87 -18.19 -18.00
N LEU A 183 15.28 -17.05 -17.61
CA LEU A 183 14.91 -15.98 -18.53
C LEU A 183 16.12 -15.25 -19.11
N GLU A 184 17.16 -14.98 -18.33
CA GLU A 184 18.40 -14.39 -18.83
C GLU A 184 19.11 -15.30 -19.84
N VAL A 185 19.22 -16.59 -19.53
CA VAL A 185 19.94 -17.55 -20.40
C VAL A 185 19.16 -17.93 -21.65
N LYS A 186 17.84 -18.15 -21.55
CA LYS A 186 17.01 -18.70 -22.66
C LYS A 186 16.05 -17.69 -23.28
N GLY A 187 15.86 -16.52 -22.68
CA GLY A 187 14.86 -15.52 -23.09
C GLY A 187 13.40 -15.93 -22.83
N HIS A 188 13.16 -17.08 -22.19
CA HIS A 188 11.82 -17.61 -21.89
C HIS A 188 11.88 -18.65 -20.76
N ALA A 189 10.86 -18.69 -19.90
CA ALA A 189 10.73 -19.66 -18.81
C ALA A 189 9.79 -20.81 -19.19
N SER A 190 9.85 -21.92 -18.46
CA SER A 190 8.79 -22.94 -18.42
C SER A 190 7.68 -22.50 -17.46
N PHE A 191 6.47 -23.06 -17.60
CA PHE A 191 5.45 -22.90 -16.57
C PHE A 191 5.89 -23.53 -15.24
N PRO A 192 5.41 -23.00 -14.09
CA PRO A 192 5.68 -23.60 -12.79
C PRO A 192 5.10 -25.02 -12.70
N THR A 193 5.81 -25.87 -11.95
CA THR A 193 5.42 -27.24 -11.61
C THR A 193 4.29 -27.26 -10.57
N LEU A 194 3.70 -28.45 -10.35
CA LEU A 194 2.48 -28.61 -9.55
C LEU A 194 2.66 -28.23 -8.07
N ASP A 195 3.84 -28.50 -7.51
CA ASP A 195 4.28 -28.03 -6.19
C ASP A 195 4.19 -26.51 -6.06
N MET A 196 4.73 -25.76 -7.03
CA MET A 196 4.71 -24.30 -7.03
C MET A 196 3.29 -23.73 -7.23
N LEU A 197 2.45 -24.40 -8.05
CA LEU A 197 1.03 -24.04 -8.16
C LEU A 197 0.29 -24.23 -6.81
N ILE A 198 0.62 -25.28 -6.06
CA ILE A 198 0.06 -25.54 -4.72
C ILE A 198 0.59 -24.55 -3.69
N TYR A 199 1.86 -24.15 -3.73
CA TYR A 199 2.36 -23.09 -2.85
C TYR A 199 1.68 -21.73 -3.10
N LEU A 200 1.33 -21.42 -4.35
CA LEU A 200 0.56 -20.20 -4.68
C LEU A 200 -0.89 -20.28 -4.17
N GLU A 201 -1.54 -21.45 -4.23
CA GLU A 201 -2.86 -21.70 -3.64
C GLU A 201 -2.82 -21.58 -2.11
N VAL A 202 -1.89 -22.30 -1.46
CA VAL A 202 -1.68 -22.26 0.00
C VAL A 202 -1.40 -20.82 0.45
N THR A 203 -0.67 -20.03 -0.33
CA THR A 203 -0.43 -18.60 -0.04
C THR A 203 -1.71 -17.77 -0.07
N ALA A 204 -2.67 -18.07 -0.96
CA ALA A 204 -3.98 -17.38 -1.00
C ALA A 204 -4.87 -17.75 0.20
N LEU A 205 -4.78 -18.99 0.68
CA LEU A 205 -5.56 -19.51 1.80
C LEU A 205 -5.00 -19.08 3.17
N LEU A 206 -3.67 -18.96 3.30
CA LEU A 206 -3.02 -18.60 4.56
C LEU A 206 -2.94 -17.08 4.83
N PHE A 207 -2.94 -16.24 3.79
CA PHE A 207 -2.63 -14.82 3.89
C PHE A 207 -3.63 -13.91 3.16
N PRO A 208 -3.88 -12.68 3.63
CA PRO A 208 -4.84 -11.77 3.00
C PRO A 208 -4.41 -11.32 1.60
N THR A 209 -5.34 -11.43 0.65
CA THR A 209 -5.19 -11.00 -0.75
C THR A 209 -5.80 -9.62 -1.04
N SER A 210 -6.52 -9.04 -0.07
CA SER A 210 -7.09 -7.68 -0.11
C SER A 210 -6.03 -6.57 -0.09
N ASP A 211 -4.98 -6.76 0.70
CA ASP A 211 -4.17 -5.70 1.30
C ASP A 211 -3.31 -4.96 0.29
N PHE A 212 -3.25 -3.62 0.37
CA PHE A 212 -2.59 -2.76 -0.63
C PHE A 212 -1.20 -3.29 -1.03
N ARG A 213 -0.39 -3.64 -0.02
CA ARG A 213 0.89 -4.34 -0.16
C ARG A 213 1.04 -5.29 1.02
N HIS A 214 1.37 -6.55 0.75
CA HIS A 214 1.55 -7.57 1.77
C HIS A 214 2.80 -8.42 1.45
N PRO A 215 3.65 -8.77 2.45
CA PRO A 215 5.00 -9.30 2.25
C PRO A 215 5.09 -10.65 1.51
N VAL A 216 4.00 -11.43 1.42
CA VAL A 216 3.99 -12.77 0.80
C VAL A 216 3.09 -12.81 -0.44
N THR A 217 1.81 -12.46 -0.28
CA THR A 217 0.81 -12.45 -1.37
C THR A 217 1.14 -11.47 -2.51
N THR A 218 1.84 -10.35 -2.25
CA THR A 218 2.25 -9.44 -3.34
C THR A 218 3.37 -10.06 -4.21
N PRO A 219 4.47 -10.61 -3.66
CA PRO A 219 5.41 -11.45 -4.41
C PRO A 219 4.76 -12.63 -5.15
N ALA A 220 3.85 -13.38 -4.51
CA ALA A 220 3.14 -14.49 -5.15
C ALA A 220 2.34 -14.04 -6.39
N LEU A 221 1.62 -12.91 -6.28
CA LEU A 221 0.88 -12.32 -7.40
C LEU A 221 1.80 -11.84 -8.52
N LEU A 222 2.97 -11.27 -8.19
CA LEU A 222 3.98 -10.90 -9.19
C LEU A 222 4.54 -12.11 -9.93
N LEU A 223 4.80 -13.22 -9.22
CA LEU A 223 5.25 -14.49 -9.82
C LEU A 223 4.20 -15.04 -10.81
N ILE A 224 2.91 -14.99 -10.44
CA ILE A 224 1.79 -15.36 -11.33
C ILE A 224 1.79 -14.48 -12.60
N CYS A 225 1.88 -13.16 -12.46
CA CYS A 225 1.93 -12.24 -13.61
C CYS A 225 3.17 -12.45 -14.50
N GLN A 226 4.33 -12.73 -13.90
CA GLN A 226 5.57 -13.03 -14.62
C GLN A 226 5.46 -14.36 -15.39
N ALA A 227 4.90 -15.41 -14.78
CA ALA A 227 4.66 -16.68 -15.46
C ALA A 227 3.68 -16.52 -16.64
N LEU A 228 2.55 -15.83 -16.45
CA LEU A 228 1.56 -15.58 -17.50
C LEU A 228 2.11 -14.78 -18.71
N THR A 229 3.15 -13.96 -18.52
CA THR A 229 3.75 -13.15 -19.59
C THR A 229 4.98 -13.76 -20.23
N LYS A 230 5.81 -14.47 -19.45
CA LYS A 230 7.13 -14.95 -19.88
C LYS A 230 7.17 -16.43 -20.28
N CYS A 231 6.18 -17.23 -19.90
CA CYS A 231 6.13 -18.65 -20.22
C CYS A 231 5.36 -18.89 -21.54
N PRO A 232 6.01 -19.39 -22.60
CA PRO A 232 5.35 -19.61 -23.88
C PRO A 232 4.60 -20.94 -23.91
N VAL A 233 3.31 -20.89 -24.23
CA VAL A 233 2.47 -22.08 -24.43
C VAL A 233 2.94 -22.86 -25.67
N ARG A 234 3.52 -24.04 -25.45
CA ARG A 234 3.99 -24.98 -26.49
C ARG A 234 3.23 -26.30 -26.47
N SER A 235 2.76 -26.72 -25.30
CA SER A 235 1.98 -27.95 -25.10
C SER A 235 0.58 -27.66 -24.57
N LEU A 236 -0.26 -28.69 -24.52
CA LEU A 236 -1.56 -28.64 -23.84
C LEU A 236 -1.41 -28.59 -22.30
N GLN A 237 -0.34 -29.17 -21.75
CA GLN A 237 -0.02 -29.11 -20.31
C GLN A 237 0.35 -27.66 -19.90
N ASP A 238 1.20 -27.00 -20.69
CA ASP A 238 1.59 -25.59 -20.53
C ASP A 238 0.36 -24.68 -20.48
N LEU A 239 -0.61 -24.95 -21.37
CA LEU A 239 -1.86 -24.21 -21.42
C LEU A 239 -2.67 -24.41 -20.13
N THR A 240 -2.77 -25.64 -19.61
CA THR A 240 -3.49 -25.88 -18.36
C THR A 240 -2.80 -25.32 -17.12
N SER A 241 -1.46 -25.36 -17.03
CA SER A 241 -0.75 -24.65 -15.96
C SER A 241 -1.00 -23.14 -16.05
N GLY A 242 -1.05 -22.56 -17.26
CA GLY A 242 -1.45 -21.17 -17.46
C GLY A 242 -2.91 -20.88 -17.08
N LEU A 243 -3.84 -21.80 -17.37
CA LEU A 243 -5.25 -21.66 -16.95
C LEU A 243 -5.42 -21.79 -15.43
N VAL A 244 -4.65 -22.65 -14.75
CA VAL A 244 -4.61 -22.73 -13.28
C VAL A 244 -4.05 -21.41 -12.70
N LEU A 245 -2.97 -20.86 -13.27
CA LEU A 245 -2.47 -19.54 -12.89
C LEU A 245 -3.51 -18.43 -13.12
N CYS A 246 -4.34 -18.52 -14.16
CA CYS A 246 -5.46 -17.60 -14.35
C CYS A 246 -6.59 -17.77 -13.31
N CYS A 247 -6.88 -19.00 -12.85
CA CYS A 247 -7.79 -19.23 -11.72
C CYS A 247 -7.24 -18.55 -10.45
N LEU A 248 -5.98 -18.81 -10.11
CA LEU A 248 -5.28 -18.20 -8.97
C LEU A 248 -5.31 -16.66 -9.08
N ALA A 249 -4.95 -16.09 -10.24
CA ALA A 249 -4.98 -14.65 -10.47
C ALA A 249 -6.37 -14.03 -10.22
N VAL A 250 -7.46 -14.70 -10.62
CA VAL A 250 -8.83 -14.26 -10.35
C VAL A 250 -9.16 -14.35 -8.85
N GLU A 251 -8.67 -15.37 -8.15
CA GLU A 251 -8.89 -15.55 -6.71
C GLU A 251 -8.20 -14.48 -5.88
N TYR A 252 -6.91 -14.24 -6.09
CA TYR A 252 -6.13 -13.15 -5.46
C TYR A 252 -6.76 -11.76 -5.68
N VAL A 253 -7.48 -11.58 -6.78
CA VAL A 253 -8.09 -10.29 -7.17
C VAL A 253 -9.57 -10.20 -6.83
N SER A 254 -10.23 -11.32 -6.50
CA SER A 254 -11.68 -11.41 -6.28
C SER A 254 -12.22 -10.35 -5.30
N LEU A 255 -11.52 -10.14 -4.18
CA LEU A 255 -11.85 -9.17 -3.15
C LEU A 255 -11.26 -7.78 -3.42
N SER A 256 -10.03 -7.71 -3.95
CA SER A 256 -9.31 -6.45 -4.13
C SER A 256 -9.68 -5.68 -5.42
N LYS A 257 -10.35 -6.33 -6.37
CA LYS A 257 -10.79 -5.81 -7.69
C LYS A 257 -9.70 -5.12 -8.53
N ARG A 258 -8.42 -5.38 -8.27
CA ARG A 258 -7.28 -4.78 -9.00
C ARG A 258 -7.21 -5.27 -10.43
N PHE A 259 -6.92 -4.37 -11.36
CA PHE A 259 -6.80 -4.74 -12.77
C PHE A 259 -5.48 -5.47 -13.07
N LEU A 260 -5.58 -6.73 -13.52
CA LEU A 260 -4.46 -7.51 -14.06
C LEU A 260 -4.52 -7.59 -15.59
N PRO A 261 -3.68 -6.84 -16.34
CA PRO A 261 -3.65 -6.94 -17.80
C PRO A 261 -3.12 -8.29 -18.29
N GLU A 262 -2.20 -8.93 -17.56
CA GLU A 262 -1.58 -10.22 -17.92
C GLU A 262 -2.63 -11.33 -18.02
N LEU A 263 -3.55 -11.38 -17.07
CA LEU A 263 -4.69 -12.30 -17.03
C LEU A 263 -5.59 -12.14 -18.27
N ILE A 264 -5.99 -10.91 -18.60
CA ILE A 264 -6.84 -10.65 -19.76
C ILE A 264 -6.12 -10.98 -21.07
N ASN A 265 -4.82 -10.66 -21.16
CA ASN A 265 -3.98 -10.99 -22.31
C ASN A 265 -3.84 -12.50 -22.49
N PHE A 266 -3.66 -13.27 -21.40
CA PHE A 266 -3.55 -14.73 -21.46
C PHE A 266 -4.86 -15.39 -21.86
N LEU A 267 -6.01 -14.93 -21.34
CA LEU A 267 -7.33 -15.43 -21.73
C LEU A 267 -7.64 -15.10 -23.20
N SER A 268 -7.35 -13.88 -23.65
CA SER A 268 -7.48 -13.47 -25.06
C SER A 268 -6.56 -14.30 -25.99
N GLY A 269 -5.33 -14.57 -25.56
CA GLY A 269 -4.39 -15.43 -26.25
C GLY A 269 -4.85 -16.90 -26.32
N THR A 270 -5.43 -17.41 -25.24
CA THR A 270 -6.03 -18.76 -25.18
C THR A 270 -7.20 -18.88 -26.16
N LEU A 271 -8.11 -17.90 -26.20
CA LEU A 271 -9.18 -17.86 -27.20
C LEU A 271 -8.64 -17.79 -28.64
N HIS A 272 -7.54 -17.06 -28.88
CA HIS A 272 -6.87 -17.04 -30.18
C HIS A 272 -6.29 -18.41 -30.60
N LEU A 273 -5.88 -19.26 -29.65
CA LEU A 273 -5.42 -20.63 -29.96
C LEU A 273 -6.54 -21.55 -30.47
N ALA A 274 -7.80 -21.24 -30.15
CA ALA A 274 -8.98 -22.01 -30.57
C ALA A 274 -9.57 -21.55 -31.93
N VAL A 275 -9.10 -20.43 -32.47
CA VAL A 275 -9.57 -19.91 -33.77
C VAL A 275 -9.02 -20.77 -34.92
N GLN A 276 -9.89 -21.20 -35.83
CA GLN A 276 -9.53 -21.93 -37.03
C GLN A 276 -8.96 -21.00 -38.13
N ASP A 277 -9.72 -19.97 -38.52
CA ASP A 277 -9.33 -19.04 -39.59
C ASP A 277 -8.65 -17.77 -39.05
N LYS A 278 -7.36 -17.60 -39.37
CA LYS A 278 -6.51 -16.49 -38.85
C LYS A 278 -6.12 -15.46 -39.90
N THR A 279 -6.88 -15.37 -40.98
CA THR A 279 -6.57 -14.51 -42.14
C THR A 279 -6.95 -13.04 -41.93
N SER A 280 -8.00 -12.75 -41.14
CA SER A 280 -8.54 -11.39 -40.92
C SER A 280 -8.88 -11.12 -39.45
N VAL A 281 -7.91 -11.39 -38.59
CA VAL A 281 -8.02 -11.45 -37.12
C VAL A 281 -8.67 -10.20 -36.49
N GLY A 282 -8.25 -8.99 -36.90
CA GLY A 282 -8.83 -7.73 -36.42
C GLY A 282 -8.48 -7.34 -34.97
N TYR A 283 -7.58 -8.09 -34.33
CA TYR A 283 -6.93 -7.78 -33.05
C TYR A 283 -5.46 -8.25 -33.13
N THR A 284 -4.62 -7.72 -32.24
CA THR A 284 -3.21 -8.12 -32.12
C THR A 284 -3.01 -8.97 -30.85
N PRO A 285 -2.65 -10.26 -30.95
CA PRO A 285 -2.30 -11.05 -29.78
C PRO A 285 -1.00 -10.52 -29.16
N VAL A 286 -0.96 -10.50 -27.83
CA VAL A 286 0.17 -10.02 -27.03
C VAL A 286 1.05 -11.22 -26.68
N PRO A 287 2.40 -11.07 -26.59
CA PRO A 287 3.28 -12.10 -26.05
C PRO A 287 2.76 -12.62 -24.68
N PRO A 288 2.84 -13.93 -24.41
CA PRO A 288 3.64 -14.94 -25.13
C PRO A 288 3.02 -15.48 -26.43
N PHE A 289 1.77 -15.14 -26.75
CA PHE A 289 1.06 -15.64 -27.92
C PHE A 289 1.52 -14.96 -29.21
N ARG A 290 1.37 -15.64 -30.36
CA ARG A 290 1.80 -15.17 -31.69
C ARG A 290 0.70 -15.39 -32.73
N LEU A 291 0.51 -14.41 -33.62
CA LEU A 291 -0.48 -14.45 -34.72
C LEU A 291 -0.41 -15.72 -35.57
N ALA A 292 0.81 -16.19 -35.84
CA ALA A 292 1.07 -17.40 -36.61
C ALA A 292 2.28 -18.14 -36.02
N GLY A 293 2.22 -19.47 -36.04
CA GLY A 293 3.31 -20.33 -35.57
C GLY A 293 2.85 -21.77 -35.34
N LYS A 294 3.82 -22.68 -35.14
CA LYS A 294 3.57 -24.12 -34.95
C LYS A 294 2.55 -24.42 -33.84
N TYR A 295 2.61 -23.65 -32.75
CA TYR A 295 1.75 -23.80 -31.58
C TYR A 295 0.47 -22.96 -31.62
N SER A 296 0.22 -22.21 -32.71
CA SER A 296 -0.94 -21.32 -32.76
C SER A 296 -2.27 -22.09 -32.83
N ASN A 297 -2.30 -23.33 -33.34
CA ASN A 297 -3.52 -24.12 -33.52
C ASN A 297 -3.71 -25.20 -32.43
N LEU A 298 -3.13 -25.02 -31.24
CA LEU A 298 -3.15 -26.03 -30.17
C LEU A 298 -4.57 -26.42 -29.72
N LEU A 299 -5.50 -25.47 -29.67
CA LEU A 299 -6.90 -25.69 -29.29
C LEU A 299 -7.87 -25.90 -30.46
N VAL A 300 -7.38 -25.97 -31.70
CA VAL A 300 -8.24 -26.29 -32.85
C VAL A 300 -8.63 -27.77 -32.78
N TRP A 301 -9.92 -28.03 -32.62
CA TRP A 301 -10.50 -29.39 -32.67
C TRP A 301 -10.77 -29.83 -34.12
N SER A 302 -10.84 -31.14 -34.32
CA SER A 302 -10.62 -31.77 -35.64
C SER A 302 -11.92 -32.28 -36.29
N SER A 303 -12.96 -32.55 -35.50
CA SER A 303 -14.23 -33.14 -35.95
C SER A 303 -15.45 -32.50 -35.30
N SER A 304 -16.57 -32.49 -36.03
CA SER A 304 -17.88 -32.05 -35.49
C SER A 304 -18.42 -33.04 -34.45
N ASP A 305 -18.11 -34.32 -34.62
CA ASP A 305 -18.60 -35.43 -33.78
C ASP A 305 -18.06 -35.35 -32.34
N SER A 306 -16.88 -34.75 -32.15
CA SER A 306 -16.33 -34.43 -30.83
C SER A 306 -17.19 -33.41 -30.07
N CYS A 307 -17.91 -32.52 -30.75
CA CYS A 307 -18.79 -31.53 -30.12
C CYS A 307 -20.13 -32.12 -29.65
N GLU A 308 -20.57 -33.24 -30.24
CA GLU A 308 -21.83 -33.92 -29.86
C GLU A 308 -21.65 -34.88 -28.70
N SER A 309 -20.48 -35.51 -28.61
CA SER A 309 -20.09 -36.45 -27.55
C SER A 309 -19.55 -35.79 -26.28
N TRP A 310 -19.21 -34.50 -26.33
CA TRP A 310 -18.57 -33.79 -25.22
C TRP A 310 -19.54 -33.49 -24.05
N SER A 311 -19.05 -33.74 -22.84
CA SER A 311 -19.67 -33.31 -21.58
C SER A 311 -18.72 -32.41 -20.79
N LYS A 312 -19.25 -31.47 -20.00
CA LYS A 312 -18.42 -30.54 -19.23
C LYS A 312 -17.80 -31.25 -18.03
N GLU A 313 -16.50 -31.53 -18.14
CA GLU A 313 -15.71 -32.10 -17.06
C GLU A 313 -14.74 -31.07 -16.46
N SER A 314 -14.48 -31.16 -15.16
CA SER A 314 -13.46 -30.36 -14.48
C SER A 314 -12.08 -30.88 -14.85
N LEU A 315 -11.19 -30.01 -15.35
CA LEU A 315 -9.78 -30.34 -15.57
C LEU A 315 -9.12 -30.72 -14.23
N PRO A 316 -8.56 -31.94 -14.08
CA PRO A 316 -7.85 -32.32 -12.87
C PRO A 316 -6.57 -31.48 -12.69
N LEU A 317 -6.28 -31.06 -11.46
CA LEU A 317 -5.03 -30.35 -11.12
C LEU A 317 -3.77 -31.21 -11.33
N SER A 318 -3.90 -32.53 -11.46
CA SER A 318 -2.80 -33.46 -11.73
C SER A 318 -2.34 -33.52 -13.19
N VAL A 319 -3.10 -32.96 -14.14
CA VAL A 319 -2.78 -33.08 -15.59
C VAL A 319 -1.48 -32.39 -16.05
N PRO A 320 -0.98 -31.31 -15.42
CA PRO A 320 0.35 -30.78 -15.74
C PRO A 320 1.48 -31.81 -15.58
N LEU A 321 1.26 -32.89 -14.80
CA LEU A 321 2.24 -33.96 -14.59
C LEU A 321 2.24 -34.97 -15.77
N GLU A 322 1.08 -35.53 -16.12
CA GLU A 322 0.94 -36.51 -17.21
C GLU A 322 -0.38 -36.29 -17.98
N LEU A 323 -0.29 -36.08 -19.31
CA LEU A 323 -1.45 -35.98 -20.20
C LEU A 323 -1.63 -37.30 -20.97
N ASP A 324 -2.36 -38.22 -20.35
CA ASP A 324 -2.58 -39.59 -20.86
C ASP A 324 -3.66 -39.65 -21.96
N ALA A 325 -3.53 -38.80 -22.98
CA ALA A 325 -4.46 -38.70 -24.11
C ALA A 325 -4.26 -39.87 -25.10
N ARG A 326 -4.98 -40.97 -24.85
CA ARG A 326 -4.84 -42.24 -25.60
C ARG A 326 -5.54 -42.23 -26.97
N SER A 327 -6.50 -41.34 -27.20
CA SER A 327 -7.14 -41.15 -28.51
C SER A 327 -7.22 -39.67 -28.94
N ASP A 328 -7.43 -39.43 -30.23
CA ASP A 328 -7.65 -38.07 -30.76
C ASP A 328 -8.96 -37.45 -30.23
N LEU A 329 -9.95 -38.26 -29.86
CA LEU A 329 -11.20 -37.80 -29.24
C LEU A 329 -10.98 -37.27 -27.83
N ASP A 330 -10.21 -38.00 -26.99
CA ASP A 330 -9.86 -37.55 -25.64
C ASP A 330 -9.12 -36.20 -25.68
N ARG A 331 -8.25 -36.02 -26.68
CA ARG A 331 -7.52 -34.77 -26.90
C ARG A 331 -8.46 -33.63 -27.32
N ASP A 332 -9.45 -33.89 -28.17
CA ASP A 332 -10.44 -32.87 -28.57
C ASP A 332 -11.43 -32.54 -27.43
N HIS A 333 -11.86 -33.51 -26.62
CA HIS A 333 -12.61 -33.27 -25.38
C HIS A 333 -11.80 -32.44 -24.38
N TYR A 334 -10.52 -32.73 -24.23
CA TYR A 334 -9.62 -31.95 -23.37
C TYR A 334 -9.45 -30.50 -23.85
N ARG A 335 -9.32 -30.28 -25.17
CA ARG A 335 -9.31 -28.94 -25.78
C ARG A 335 -10.60 -28.17 -25.49
N LEU A 336 -11.76 -28.84 -25.57
CA LEU A 336 -13.06 -28.27 -25.22
C LEU A 336 -13.17 -27.96 -23.71
N ASN A 337 -12.60 -28.79 -22.82
CA ASN A 337 -12.51 -28.49 -21.38
C ASN A 337 -11.62 -27.27 -21.09
N CYS A 338 -10.49 -27.12 -21.80
CA CYS A 338 -9.63 -25.91 -21.73
C CYS A 338 -10.36 -24.66 -22.23
N LEU A 339 -11.13 -24.77 -23.31
CA LEU A 339 -11.95 -23.67 -23.81
C LEU A 339 -13.09 -23.32 -22.85
N SER A 340 -13.74 -24.33 -22.25
CA SER A 340 -14.79 -24.15 -21.24
C SER A 340 -14.29 -23.35 -20.04
N THR A 341 -13.14 -23.75 -19.48
CA THR A 341 -12.54 -23.08 -18.32
C THR A 341 -12.05 -21.67 -18.68
N CYS A 342 -11.48 -21.47 -19.88
CA CYS A 342 -11.16 -20.14 -20.38
C CYS A 342 -12.40 -19.23 -20.50
N LEU A 343 -13.53 -19.73 -21.00
CA LEU A 343 -14.78 -18.96 -21.11
C LEU A 343 -15.39 -18.67 -19.74
N ASP A 344 -15.39 -19.63 -18.81
CA ASP A 344 -15.81 -19.40 -17.42
C ASP A 344 -14.95 -18.32 -16.74
N LEU A 345 -13.63 -18.34 -16.94
CA LEU A 345 -12.71 -17.32 -16.42
C LEU A 345 -12.94 -15.94 -17.07
N VAL A 346 -13.17 -15.87 -18.39
CA VAL A 346 -13.56 -14.63 -19.07
C VAL A 346 -14.87 -14.09 -18.50
N LYS A 347 -15.88 -14.93 -18.26
CA LYS A 347 -17.14 -14.52 -17.62
C LYS A 347 -16.90 -13.95 -16.21
N ARG A 348 -16.07 -14.59 -15.39
CA ARG A 348 -15.68 -14.08 -14.05
C ARG A 348 -14.96 -12.74 -14.16
N CYS A 349 -14.00 -12.60 -15.08
CA CYS A 349 -13.29 -11.35 -15.33
C CYS A 349 -14.22 -10.23 -15.80
N CYS A 350 -15.17 -10.52 -16.70
CA CYS A 350 -16.19 -9.56 -17.12
C CYS A 350 -16.97 -9.04 -15.91
N LEU A 351 -17.50 -9.93 -15.06
CA LEU A 351 -18.26 -9.55 -13.87
C LEU A 351 -17.42 -8.73 -12.86
N LEU A 352 -16.17 -9.12 -12.63
CA LEU A 352 -15.27 -8.47 -11.68
C LEU A 352 -14.88 -7.06 -12.13
N TYR A 353 -14.63 -6.88 -13.43
CA TYR A 353 -14.16 -5.60 -14.01
C TYR A 353 -15.28 -4.70 -14.57
N LYS A 354 -16.56 -5.05 -14.44
CA LYS A 354 -17.72 -4.25 -14.92
C LYS A 354 -17.67 -2.77 -14.49
N ASP A 355 -17.10 -2.50 -13.31
CA ASP A 355 -16.99 -1.16 -12.73
C ASP A 355 -15.84 -0.29 -13.33
N LEU A 356 -14.96 -0.86 -14.16
CA LEU A 356 -13.79 -0.14 -14.69
C LEU A 356 -14.16 0.84 -15.82
N PRO A 357 -13.65 2.10 -15.80
CA PRO A 357 -13.96 3.10 -16.84
C PRO A 357 -13.40 2.72 -18.23
N SER A 358 -12.40 1.84 -18.29
CA SER A 358 -11.78 1.33 -19.52
C SER A 358 -12.31 -0.03 -19.98
N PHE A 359 -13.35 -0.58 -19.32
CA PHE A 359 -13.88 -1.93 -19.56
C PHE A 359 -14.09 -2.24 -21.05
N ILE A 360 -14.77 -1.35 -21.78
CA ILE A 360 -15.08 -1.52 -23.21
C ILE A 360 -13.81 -1.73 -24.05
N HIS A 361 -12.75 -0.96 -23.78
CA HIS A 361 -11.49 -1.07 -24.52
C HIS A 361 -10.67 -2.31 -24.14
N VAL A 362 -10.68 -2.69 -22.85
CA VAL A 362 -9.99 -3.89 -22.35
C VAL A 362 -10.60 -5.16 -22.94
N PHE A 363 -11.92 -5.25 -23.01
CA PHE A 363 -12.62 -6.43 -23.51
C PHE A 363 -12.95 -6.39 -25.01
N GLN A 364 -12.70 -5.28 -25.72
CA GLN A 364 -12.87 -5.17 -27.17
C GLN A 364 -12.20 -6.32 -27.97
N PRO A 365 -10.95 -6.75 -27.68
CA PRO A 365 -10.34 -7.86 -28.40
C PRO A 365 -11.08 -9.19 -28.19
N ILE A 366 -11.54 -9.44 -26.95
CA ILE A 366 -12.31 -10.63 -26.58
C ILE A 366 -13.70 -10.61 -27.24
N GLY A 367 -14.37 -9.45 -27.26
CA GLY A 367 -15.62 -9.29 -27.99
C GLY A 367 -15.47 -9.52 -29.50
N ALA A 368 -14.39 -9.04 -30.11
CA ALA A 368 -14.07 -9.29 -31.52
C ALA A 368 -13.75 -10.77 -31.81
N LEU A 369 -13.01 -11.43 -30.92
CA LEU A 369 -12.75 -12.87 -30.92
C LEU A 369 -14.05 -13.69 -30.95
N LEU A 370 -14.91 -13.46 -29.96
CA LEU A 370 -16.14 -14.23 -29.76
C LEU A 370 -17.18 -13.96 -30.85
N SER A 371 -17.28 -12.72 -31.36
CA SER A 371 -18.29 -12.37 -32.39
C SER A 371 -17.90 -12.75 -33.82
N LYS A 372 -16.60 -12.72 -34.18
CA LYS A 372 -16.15 -12.91 -35.57
C LYS A 372 -15.56 -14.29 -35.85
N HIS A 373 -14.89 -14.90 -34.86
CA HIS A 373 -14.02 -16.05 -35.09
C HIS A 373 -14.49 -17.32 -34.37
N LEU A 374 -15.01 -17.20 -33.16
CA LEU A 374 -15.62 -18.30 -32.41
C LEU A 374 -17.15 -18.25 -32.54
N LEU A 375 -17.64 -18.60 -33.73
CA LEU A 375 -19.09 -18.59 -34.02
C LEU A 375 -19.81 -19.63 -33.14
N THR A 376 -20.94 -19.22 -32.55
CA THR A 376 -21.77 -20.05 -31.65
C THR A 376 -22.15 -21.41 -32.27
N GLN A 377 -22.25 -21.50 -33.60
CA GLN A 377 -22.61 -22.72 -34.33
C GLN A 377 -21.55 -23.83 -34.28
N THR A 378 -20.27 -23.52 -34.06
CA THR A 378 -19.19 -24.54 -33.98
C THR A 378 -18.99 -25.09 -32.57
N LEU A 379 -19.63 -24.48 -31.56
CA LEU A 379 -19.46 -24.79 -30.14
C LEU A 379 -20.55 -25.75 -29.62
N PRO A 380 -20.23 -26.68 -28.70
CA PRO A 380 -21.22 -27.47 -27.95
C PRO A 380 -22.25 -26.58 -27.21
N LYS A 381 -23.52 -27.02 -27.15
CA LYS A 381 -24.66 -26.33 -26.48
C LYS A 381 -24.34 -25.67 -25.12
N PRO A 382 -23.67 -26.32 -24.15
CA PRO A 382 -23.20 -25.66 -22.91
C PRO A 382 -22.27 -24.45 -23.14
N LEU A 383 -21.31 -24.53 -24.07
CA LEU A 383 -20.41 -23.41 -24.39
C LEU A 383 -21.13 -22.29 -25.14
N GLN A 384 -22.16 -22.61 -25.93
CA GLN A 384 -23.01 -21.60 -26.58
C GLN A 384 -23.68 -20.67 -25.55
N LYS A 385 -24.13 -21.21 -24.40
CA LYS A 385 -24.73 -20.40 -23.33
C LYS A 385 -23.72 -19.42 -22.72
N LEU A 386 -22.54 -19.92 -22.33
CA LEU A 386 -21.46 -19.09 -21.79
C LEU A 386 -21.02 -18.01 -22.79
N HIS A 387 -20.91 -18.37 -24.07
CA HIS A 387 -20.61 -17.44 -25.16
C HIS A 387 -21.64 -16.30 -25.27
N SER A 388 -22.95 -16.62 -25.26
CA SER A 388 -24.01 -15.61 -25.26
C SER A 388 -24.00 -14.73 -24.01
N GLU A 389 -23.84 -15.31 -22.82
CA GLU A 389 -23.81 -14.57 -21.55
C GLU A 389 -22.63 -13.58 -21.48
N ILE A 390 -21.47 -13.96 -22.01
CA ILE A 390 -20.31 -13.06 -22.12
C ILE A 390 -20.60 -11.93 -23.10
N LEU A 391 -21.12 -12.23 -24.29
CA LEU A 391 -21.45 -11.21 -25.30
C LEU A 391 -22.53 -10.23 -24.81
N ASP A 392 -23.49 -10.69 -24.03
CA ASP A 392 -24.52 -9.82 -23.46
C ASP A 392 -23.96 -8.97 -22.30
N CYS A 393 -23.13 -9.53 -21.42
CA CYS A 393 -22.38 -8.74 -20.43
C CYS A 393 -21.51 -7.64 -21.05
N LEU A 394 -20.97 -7.86 -22.26
CA LEU A 394 -20.19 -6.85 -23.00
C LEU A 394 -21.06 -5.75 -23.64
N LYS A 395 -22.32 -6.04 -23.97
CA LYS A 395 -23.29 -5.05 -24.48
C LYS A 395 -23.93 -4.22 -23.37
N GLU A 396 -24.16 -4.82 -22.21
CA GLU A 396 -24.71 -4.17 -21.01
C GLU A 396 -23.77 -3.11 -20.40
N ALA A 397 -22.48 -3.14 -20.75
CA ALA A 397 -21.48 -2.25 -20.18
C ALA A 397 -21.85 -0.78 -20.46
N PRO A 398 -21.87 0.09 -19.42
CA PRO A 398 -22.33 1.46 -19.58
C PRO A 398 -21.39 2.26 -20.49
N LEU A 399 -21.96 2.88 -21.52
CA LEU A 399 -21.29 3.79 -22.46
C LEU A 399 -20.89 5.14 -21.82
N THR A 400 -20.70 5.19 -20.50
CA THR A 400 -20.42 6.39 -19.72
C THR A 400 -18.96 6.81 -19.86
N HIS A 401 -18.59 7.24 -21.06
CA HIS A 401 -17.34 7.90 -21.38
C HIS A 401 -17.29 9.30 -20.75
N SER A 402 -17.20 9.37 -19.41
CA SER A 402 -16.78 10.58 -18.74
C SER A 402 -15.35 10.91 -19.19
N ARG A 403 -15.13 12.16 -19.61
CA ARG A 403 -13.77 12.60 -19.97
C ARG A 403 -12.93 12.59 -18.69
N LEU A 404 -11.69 12.10 -18.77
CA LEU A 404 -10.76 12.19 -17.65
C LEU A 404 -10.58 13.67 -17.27
N VAL A 405 -10.93 14.01 -16.04
CA VAL A 405 -10.72 15.35 -15.46
C VAL A 405 -9.66 15.21 -14.39
N PHE A 406 -8.57 15.97 -14.50
CA PHE A 406 -7.58 16.05 -13.43
C PHE A 406 -8.24 16.49 -12.12
N GLU A 407 -7.85 15.88 -11.00
CA GLU A 407 -8.35 16.27 -9.69
C GLU A 407 -8.12 17.76 -9.46
N LYS A 408 -9.23 18.48 -9.22
CA LYS A 408 -9.18 19.90 -8.90
C LYS A 408 -8.58 20.05 -7.50
N LYS A 409 -7.29 20.38 -7.43
CA LYS A 409 -6.63 20.75 -6.18
C LYS A 409 -7.47 21.82 -5.48
N LYS A 410 -7.87 21.55 -4.23
CA LYS A 410 -8.57 22.55 -3.41
C LYS A 410 -7.67 23.78 -3.30
N PRO A 411 -8.22 25.01 -3.46
CA PRO A 411 -7.40 26.22 -3.36
C PRO A 411 -6.77 26.30 -1.97
N ILE A 412 -5.47 26.58 -1.93
CA ILE A 412 -4.73 26.71 -0.66
C ILE A 412 -5.35 27.87 0.12
N PRO A 413 -5.77 27.67 1.39
CA PRO A 413 -6.34 28.75 2.19
C PRO A 413 -5.30 29.85 2.42
N LEU A 414 -5.77 31.09 2.58
CA LEU A 414 -4.90 32.22 2.91
C LEU A 414 -4.14 31.92 4.21
N LYS A 415 -2.82 32.17 4.22
CA LYS A 415 -1.99 31.99 5.42
C LYS A 415 -2.51 32.91 6.53
N LEU A 416 -3.09 32.31 7.57
CA LEU A 416 -3.50 33.04 8.76
C LEU A 416 -2.25 33.42 9.56
N LEU A 417 -2.03 34.72 9.75
CA LEU A 417 -0.97 35.24 10.60
C LEU A 417 -1.51 35.41 12.02
N THR A 418 -0.80 34.90 13.01
CA THR A 418 -1.14 35.13 14.42
C THR A 418 -0.94 36.62 14.75
N PRO A 419 -1.96 37.31 15.28
CA PRO A 419 -1.80 38.72 15.66
C PRO A 419 -0.84 38.82 16.84
N LYS A 420 0.13 39.73 16.76
CA LYS A 420 1.02 40.03 17.89
C LYS A 420 0.27 40.83 18.95
N ILE A 421 -0.46 40.13 19.81
CA ILE A 421 -1.13 40.72 20.98
C ILE A 421 -0.06 41.26 21.93
N VAL A 422 -0.21 42.52 22.36
CA VAL A 422 0.69 43.17 23.32
C VAL A 422 -0.16 43.72 24.46
N GLU A 423 0.05 43.23 25.67
CA GLU A 423 -0.65 43.72 26.86
C GLU A 423 -0.26 45.18 27.17
N VAL A 424 -1.22 46.08 27.02
CA VAL A 424 -1.06 47.52 27.24
C VAL A 424 -1.23 47.84 28.73
N LEU A 425 -0.16 47.63 29.51
CA LEU A 425 -0.15 47.93 30.94
C LEU A 425 0.14 49.42 31.27
N ASP A 426 0.64 50.21 30.31
CA ASP A 426 0.96 51.64 30.50
C ASP A 426 0.70 52.44 29.20
N TYR A 427 -0.20 53.41 29.23
CA TYR A 427 -0.36 54.35 28.12
C TYR A 427 0.82 55.34 28.06
N GLY A 428 1.38 55.55 26.85
CA GLY A 428 2.38 56.59 26.57
C GLY A 428 3.85 56.20 26.65
N LYS A 429 4.20 55.00 27.14
CA LYS A 429 5.59 54.47 27.07
C LYS A 429 5.82 53.77 25.73
N LYS A 430 6.73 54.28 24.89
CA LYS A 430 7.21 53.54 23.70
C LYS A 430 7.89 52.24 24.15
N ARG A 431 7.32 51.07 23.78
CA ARG A 431 7.96 49.75 23.90
C ARG A 431 8.65 49.37 22.58
N GLY A 432 9.57 48.41 22.62
CA GLY A 432 10.24 47.84 21.43
C GLY A 432 11.63 48.39 21.10
N CYS A 433 12.04 49.55 21.64
CA CYS A 433 13.41 50.02 21.54
C CYS A 433 14.30 49.43 22.64
N SER A 434 15.55 49.13 22.28
CA SER A 434 16.57 48.65 23.24
C SER A 434 16.81 49.68 24.34
N ARG A 435 17.42 49.27 25.46
CA ARG A 435 17.76 50.19 26.55
C ARG A 435 18.61 51.35 26.05
N GLU A 436 19.62 51.05 25.24
CA GLU A 436 20.53 52.04 24.64
C GLU A 436 19.82 53.00 23.71
N GLU A 437 18.92 52.51 22.85
CA GLU A 437 18.15 53.35 21.94
C GLU A 437 17.24 54.33 22.69
N ARG A 438 16.61 53.86 23.78
CA ARG A 438 15.77 54.69 24.64
C ARG A 438 16.57 55.76 25.36
N GLU A 439 17.76 55.42 25.84
CA GLU A 439 18.70 56.38 26.43
C GLU A 439 19.20 57.38 25.38
N ARG A 440 19.51 56.93 24.15
CA ARG A 440 19.90 57.77 23.00
C ARG A 440 18.78 58.72 22.56
N GLU A 441 17.52 58.28 22.50
CA GLU A 441 16.37 59.17 22.25
C GLU A 441 16.20 60.20 23.38
N ARG A 442 16.32 59.78 24.64
CA ARG A 442 16.23 60.67 25.82
C ARG A 442 17.30 61.75 25.79
N LEU A 443 18.55 61.40 25.46
CA LEU A 443 19.66 62.34 25.31
C LEU A 443 19.43 63.29 24.12
N LYS A 444 19.03 62.78 22.95
CA LYS A 444 18.66 63.61 21.79
C LYS A 444 17.53 64.60 22.11
N HIS A 445 16.53 64.19 22.88
CA HIS A 445 15.44 65.07 23.31
C HIS A 445 15.93 66.15 24.27
N LYS A 446 16.70 65.79 25.31
CA LYS A 446 17.34 66.75 26.22
C LYS A 446 18.16 67.77 25.44
N TYR A 447 19.09 67.33 24.59
CA TYR A 447 19.92 68.20 23.76
C TYR A 447 19.08 69.19 22.92
N LYS A 448 18.05 68.70 22.22
CA LYS A 448 17.15 69.56 21.43
C LYS A 448 16.36 70.55 22.30
N LYS A 449 16.01 70.20 23.53
CA LYS A 449 15.31 71.08 24.48
C LYS A 449 16.24 72.20 24.97
N GLU A 450 17.44 71.84 25.44
CA GLU A 450 18.44 72.80 25.93
C GLU A 450 18.93 73.73 24.81
N PHE A 451 19.26 73.19 23.64
CA PHE A 451 19.68 73.98 22.47
C PHE A 451 18.60 74.98 22.03
N LYS A 452 17.32 74.58 22.01
CA LYS A 452 16.20 75.49 21.75
C LYS A 452 15.97 76.47 22.90
N GLY A 453 16.39 76.17 24.12
CA GLY A 453 16.42 77.09 25.26
C GLY A 453 17.45 78.19 25.03
N ALA A 454 18.73 77.80 24.94
CA ALA A 454 19.86 78.72 24.72
C ALA A 454 19.66 79.63 23.49
N LEU A 455 19.22 79.09 22.35
CA LEU A 455 18.95 79.87 21.15
C LEU A 455 17.79 80.88 21.34
N ARG A 456 16.83 80.61 22.22
CA ARG A 456 15.74 81.56 22.54
C ARG A 456 16.24 82.69 23.44
N GLU A 457 17.13 82.42 24.40
CA GLU A 457 17.76 83.47 25.21
C GLU A 457 18.68 84.36 24.37
N ILE A 458 19.60 83.79 23.58
CA ILE A 458 20.48 84.57 22.66
C ILE A 458 19.67 85.50 21.73
N ARG A 459 18.50 85.05 21.26
CA ARG A 459 17.59 85.87 20.44
C ARG A 459 16.86 86.95 21.23
N LYS A 460 16.56 86.76 22.51
CA LYS A 460 16.04 87.82 23.40
C LYS A 460 17.13 88.85 23.66
N ASP A 461 18.34 88.42 23.99
CA ASP A 461 19.49 89.30 24.28
C ASP A 461 19.85 90.14 23.06
N SER A 462 19.90 89.52 21.88
CA SER A 462 20.12 90.22 20.60
C SER A 462 19.04 91.29 20.33
N ARG A 463 17.77 91.02 20.68
CA ARG A 463 16.67 91.99 20.56
C ARG A 463 16.76 93.10 21.61
N PHE A 464 17.23 92.78 22.82
CA PHE A 464 17.46 93.76 23.89
C PHE A 464 18.57 94.73 23.48
N LEU A 465 19.74 94.22 23.12
CA LEU A 465 20.88 95.02 22.64
C LEU A 465 20.55 95.84 21.39
N ALA A 466 19.72 95.32 20.48
CA ALA A 466 19.25 96.07 19.31
C ALA A 466 18.33 97.25 19.69
N ARG A 467 17.45 97.08 20.69
CA ARG A 467 16.59 98.16 21.20
C ARG A 467 17.41 99.23 21.93
N GLU A 468 18.39 98.82 22.73
CA GLU A 468 19.28 99.71 23.47
C GLU A 468 20.18 100.53 22.52
N LYS A 469 20.80 99.89 21.53
CA LYS A 469 21.55 100.61 20.47
C LYS A 469 20.67 101.57 19.68
N LEU A 470 19.42 101.21 19.40
CA LEU A 470 18.48 102.08 18.69
C LEU A 470 18.03 103.27 19.55
N SER A 471 17.77 103.09 20.85
CA SER A 471 17.44 104.20 21.75
C SER A 471 18.63 105.15 21.94
N GLU A 472 19.87 104.63 22.05
CA GLU A 472 21.08 105.46 22.03
C GLU A 472 21.19 106.31 20.76
N VAL A 473 21.01 105.70 19.58
CA VAL A 473 21.07 106.42 18.30
C VAL A 473 19.97 107.47 18.19
N MET A 474 18.73 107.14 18.57
CA MET A 474 17.62 108.10 18.61
C MET A 474 17.90 109.28 19.57
N ASN A 475 18.51 109.03 20.72
CA ASN A 475 18.89 110.08 21.67
C ASN A 475 19.99 110.98 21.08
N ARG A 476 21.06 110.40 20.51
CA ARG A 476 22.14 111.14 19.82
C ARG A 476 21.60 111.99 18.66
N ASP A 477 20.67 111.46 17.86
CA ASP A 477 20.03 112.19 16.77
C ASP A 477 19.05 113.27 17.26
N ALA A 478 18.32 113.04 18.35
CA ALA A 478 17.46 114.05 18.96
C ALA A 478 18.27 115.23 19.50
N GLU A 479 19.41 114.96 20.16
CA GLU A 479 20.36 115.98 20.58
C GLU A 479 20.96 116.75 19.38
N ARG A 480 21.39 116.04 18.33
CA ARG A 480 21.90 116.66 17.10
C ARG A 480 20.85 117.56 16.46
N LYS A 481 19.60 117.08 16.31
CA LYS A 481 18.47 117.86 15.76
C LYS A 481 18.13 119.07 16.62
N ARG A 482 18.15 118.95 17.95
CA ARG A 482 18.00 120.09 18.87
C ARG A 482 19.08 121.14 18.65
N LYS A 483 20.37 120.73 18.61
CA LYS A 483 21.52 121.62 18.35
C LYS A 483 21.38 122.32 16.99
N VAL A 484 21.05 121.59 15.92
CA VAL A 484 20.82 122.16 14.57
C VAL A 484 19.63 123.13 14.54
N LYS A 485 18.52 122.82 15.24
CA LYS A 485 17.35 123.73 15.31
C LYS A 485 17.68 125.04 16.04
N VAL A 486 18.50 124.99 17.09
CA VAL A 486 19.00 126.20 17.78
C VAL A 486 19.87 127.04 16.84
N LEU A 487 20.79 126.42 16.09
CA LEU A 487 21.63 127.12 15.10
C LEU A 487 20.80 127.76 13.99
N LEU A 488 19.86 127.02 13.37
CA LEU A 488 18.95 127.58 12.35
C LEU A 488 18.04 128.67 12.91
N GLY A 489 17.60 128.55 14.16
CA GLY A 489 16.85 129.61 14.85
C GLY A 489 17.67 130.90 14.97
N SER A 490 18.94 130.80 15.36
CA SER A 490 19.84 131.95 15.46
C SER A 490 20.10 132.61 14.10
N LEU A 491 20.27 131.82 13.03
CA LEU A 491 20.40 132.32 11.65
C LEU A 491 19.11 133.01 11.15
N ALA A 492 17.94 132.46 11.47
CA ALA A 492 16.66 133.06 11.10
C ALA A 492 16.41 134.40 11.82
N SER A 493 16.83 134.54 13.07
CA SER A 493 16.81 135.83 13.78
C SER A 493 17.72 136.86 13.10
N GLN A 494 18.96 136.49 12.74
CA GLN A 494 19.88 137.37 12.00
C GLN A 494 19.29 137.81 10.64
N GLU A 495 18.64 136.91 9.89
CA GLU A 495 17.98 137.27 8.62
C GLU A 495 16.77 138.20 8.85
N GLY A 496 16.03 138.00 9.94
CA GLY A 496 14.94 138.87 10.37
C GLY A 496 15.40 140.29 10.69
N GLU A 497 16.47 140.42 11.48
CA GLU A 497 17.14 141.70 11.79
C GLU A 497 17.62 142.40 10.51
N TRP A 498 18.25 141.66 9.59
CA TRP A 498 18.68 142.19 8.29
C TRP A 498 17.51 142.67 7.42
N LYS A 499 16.41 141.90 7.36
CA LYS A 499 15.17 142.31 6.65
C LYS A 499 14.52 143.54 7.30
N ALA A 500 14.56 143.66 8.63
CA ALA A 500 14.07 144.84 9.35
C ALA A 500 14.89 146.09 9.03
N LEU A 501 16.23 145.99 9.01
CA LEU A 501 17.13 147.05 8.53
C LEU A 501 16.83 147.44 7.08
N LYS A 502 16.64 146.46 6.18
CA LYS A 502 16.32 146.71 4.77
C LYS A 502 14.95 147.38 4.57
N ARG A 503 13.95 147.09 5.41
CA ARG A 503 12.64 147.77 5.41
C ARG A 503 12.73 149.20 5.95
N LYS A 504 13.50 149.45 7.03
CA LYS A 504 13.75 150.81 7.53
C LYS A 504 14.38 151.70 6.44
N LYS A 505 15.37 151.19 5.69
CA LYS A 505 15.99 151.88 4.55
C LYS A 505 15.05 152.18 3.36
N ARG A 506 13.85 151.58 3.30
CA ARG A 506 12.91 151.71 2.16
C ARG A 506 11.69 152.60 2.45
N LYS A 507 11.58 153.12 3.67
CA LYS A 507 10.57 154.13 4.09
C LYS A 507 11.19 155.51 4.35
N SER A 508 12.48 155.66 4.02
CA SER A 508 13.26 156.90 4.06
C SER A 508 13.49 157.41 2.64
#